data_AF-A0A849MIB5-F1
#
_entry.id   AF-A0A849MIB5-F1
#
_cell.length_a   1.000
_cell.length_b   1.000
_cell.length_c   1.000
_cell.angle_alpha   90.00
_cell.angle_beta   90.00
_cell.angle_gamma   90.00
#
_symmetry.space_group_name_H-M   'P 1'
#
loop_
_entity.id
_entity.type
_entity.pdbx_description
1 polymer ?
#
loop_
_entity_poly.entity_id
_entity_poly.type
_entity_poly.pdbx_seq_one_letter_code
_entity_poly.pdbx_strand_id
1 'polypeptide(L)'
;MNSISTMDVSDAIEEASFKETKEKKSIMKMIKQFATLSQVLRTVGAFSVVASMSIFLLQDWSNGSDLHRYYLLLSQSVLLAIGGFSMAFLLKENKGARVFFGLSLISIAANLTTLGALIFSYVQWGGELSNYPDIALWTVSSGTSVAIALSIAAIVLIPITIFGFKVMARQSAMPLTAAYLLSNSMLLLPVRDTLFVSLIAGASILLLLTFVSKLIKKDPKLRTAEGKFARILLFVAPIIMLIRSLWLYQADEMIYTIIAFTGFMTLRHCSLQLDIQSQLRKFTEFLSIPTAFFVALPASQLIDKILPVEFTLPAFALIFAAHMIELARRSSDDYKGGALFLAGLVTSLSFIIHLGMNETLFNGILCAFAGMSVITLGYINKSKAITIFGLITTTVAAIYDFSHIFEIVDLFSWGSLAVIGVSAIVIGSVIERHGVAIKLRIDKSFKKAEARF
;
A
#
# COMPACT_ATOMS: atom_id res chain seq x y z
N MET A 1 41.68 -62.40 -37.32
CA MET A 1 41.78 -61.25 -36.39
C MET A 1 40.36 -60.71 -36.21
N ASN A 2 39.70 -61.12 -35.14
CA ASN A 2 38.31 -60.80 -34.85
C ASN A 2 38.22 -59.46 -34.14
N SER A 3 37.85 -58.39 -34.85
CA SER A 3 37.34 -57.17 -34.22
C SER A 3 35.86 -57.36 -33.94
N ILE A 4 35.55 -58.01 -32.81
CA ILE A 4 34.20 -57.99 -32.26
C ILE A 4 33.92 -56.53 -31.88
N SER A 5 33.02 -55.93 -32.65
CA SER A 5 32.44 -54.60 -32.45
C SER A 5 31.97 -54.44 -31.00
N THR A 6 32.74 -53.71 -30.19
CA THR A 6 32.34 -53.28 -28.85
C THR A 6 31.37 -52.09 -28.87
N MET A 7 30.85 -51.73 -30.05
CA MET A 7 30.04 -50.53 -30.26
C MET A 7 28.53 -50.77 -30.07
N ASP A 8 28.08 -52.03 -30.00
CA ASP A 8 26.65 -52.37 -29.95
C ASP A 8 26.04 -52.36 -28.53
N VAL A 9 26.86 -52.57 -27.50
CA VAL A 9 26.35 -52.69 -26.11
C VAL A 9 26.18 -51.32 -25.46
N SER A 10 27.02 -50.34 -25.80
CA SER A 10 26.94 -48.98 -25.24
C SER A 10 25.66 -48.27 -25.69
N ASP A 11 25.34 -48.35 -26.99
CA ASP A 11 24.19 -47.66 -27.57
C ASP A 11 22.86 -48.26 -27.08
N ALA A 12 22.79 -49.59 -26.91
CA ALA A 12 21.63 -50.26 -26.34
C ALA A 12 21.39 -49.89 -24.86
N ILE A 13 22.46 -49.69 -24.08
CA ILE A 13 22.35 -49.25 -22.67
C ILE A 13 21.90 -47.79 -22.60
N GLU A 14 22.39 -46.92 -23.49
CA GLU A 14 22.01 -45.52 -23.53
C GLU A 14 20.54 -45.34 -23.92
N GLU A 15 20.07 -46.07 -24.93
CA GLU A 15 18.67 -46.04 -25.38
C GLU A 15 17.70 -46.58 -24.31
N ALA A 16 18.07 -47.65 -23.61
CA ALA A 16 17.29 -48.17 -22.48
C ALA A 16 17.18 -47.16 -21.33
N SER A 17 18.29 -46.49 -20.97
CA SER A 17 18.30 -45.47 -19.91
C SER A 17 17.44 -44.24 -20.26
N PHE A 18 17.43 -43.84 -21.54
CA PHE A 18 16.66 -42.70 -22.04
C PHE A 18 15.15 -43.01 -22.06
N LYS A 19 14.78 -44.24 -22.44
CA LYS A 19 13.39 -44.71 -22.44
C LYS A 19 12.82 -44.78 -21.02
N GLU A 20 13.61 -45.29 -20.06
CA GLU A 20 13.22 -45.36 -18.65
C GLU A 20 13.04 -43.97 -18.02
N THR A 21 13.91 -43.01 -18.35
CA THR A 21 13.76 -41.62 -17.88
C THR A 21 12.57 -40.90 -18.50
N LYS A 22 12.24 -41.18 -19.77
CA LYS A 22 11.06 -40.60 -20.43
C LYS A 22 9.76 -41.15 -19.85
N GLU A 23 9.70 -42.44 -19.57
CA GLU A 23 8.53 -43.10 -18.96
C GLU A 23 8.30 -42.63 -17.51
N LYS A 24 9.36 -42.57 -16.69
CA LYS A 24 9.30 -41.98 -15.34
C LYS A 24 8.80 -40.54 -15.34
N LYS A 25 9.26 -39.71 -16.30
CA LYS A 25 8.77 -38.33 -16.46
C LYS A 25 7.27 -38.28 -16.84
N SER A 26 6.81 -39.19 -17.70
CA SER A 26 5.39 -39.28 -18.11
C SER A 26 4.47 -39.67 -16.96
N ILE A 27 4.84 -40.73 -16.21
CA ILE A 27 4.08 -41.18 -15.03
C ILE A 27 4.05 -40.08 -13.96
N MET A 28 5.19 -39.42 -13.70
CA MET A 28 5.24 -38.33 -12.74
C MET A 28 4.41 -37.11 -13.17
N LYS A 29 4.28 -36.85 -14.48
CA LYS A 29 3.39 -35.82 -15.03
C LYS A 29 1.92 -36.19 -14.84
N MET A 30 1.53 -37.44 -15.12
CA MET A 30 0.16 -37.92 -14.89
C MET A 30 -0.22 -37.88 -13.40
N ILE A 31 0.65 -38.35 -12.51
CA ILE A 31 0.42 -38.30 -11.05
C ILE A 31 0.24 -36.84 -10.59
N LYS A 32 1.07 -35.91 -11.08
CA LYS A 32 0.90 -34.48 -10.77
C LYS A 32 -0.42 -33.93 -11.29
N GLN A 33 -0.84 -34.31 -12.51
CA GLN A 33 -2.13 -33.89 -13.07
C GLN A 33 -3.32 -34.43 -12.25
N PHE A 34 -3.31 -35.72 -11.89
CA PHE A 34 -4.34 -36.32 -11.04
C PHE A 34 -4.40 -35.70 -9.64
N ALA A 35 -3.24 -35.44 -9.02
CA ALA A 35 -3.17 -34.76 -7.72
C ALA A 35 -3.73 -33.34 -7.79
N THR A 36 -3.50 -32.64 -8.91
CA THR A 36 -4.03 -31.29 -9.14
C THR A 36 -5.55 -31.32 -9.35
N LEU A 37 -6.06 -32.28 -10.13
CA LEU A 37 -7.50 -32.47 -10.36
C LEU A 37 -8.24 -32.76 -9.05
N SER A 38 -7.71 -33.67 -8.23
CA SER A 38 -8.29 -33.99 -6.91
C SER A 38 -8.34 -32.76 -5.99
N GLN A 39 -7.30 -31.92 -6.00
CA GLN A 39 -7.27 -30.70 -5.21
C GLN A 39 -8.30 -29.66 -5.71
N VAL A 40 -8.47 -29.51 -7.02
CA VAL A 40 -9.50 -28.64 -7.61
C VAL A 40 -10.88 -29.14 -7.22
N LEU A 41 -11.16 -30.44 -7.38
CA LEU A 41 -12.46 -31.01 -7.05
C LEU A 41 -12.82 -30.83 -5.57
N ARG A 42 -11.86 -31.00 -4.65
CA ARG A 42 -12.07 -30.73 -3.22
C ARG A 42 -12.37 -29.27 -2.94
N THR A 43 -11.66 -28.36 -3.62
CA THR A 43 -11.86 -26.92 -3.46
C THR A 43 -13.24 -26.52 -3.97
N VAL A 44 -13.63 -26.99 -5.15
CA VAL A 44 -14.96 -26.76 -5.73
C VAL A 44 -16.05 -27.34 -4.86
N GLY A 45 -15.89 -28.56 -4.34
CA GLY A 45 -16.84 -29.19 -3.42
C GLY A 45 -17.01 -28.39 -2.13
N ALA A 46 -15.90 -27.94 -1.52
CA ALA A 46 -15.96 -27.09 -0.32
C ALA A 46 -16.66 -25.75 -0.60
N PHE A 47 -16.35 -25.09 -1.71
CA PHE A 47 -17.04 -23.87 -2.12
C PHE A 47 -18.51 -24.10 -2.42
N SER A 48 -18.88 -25.23 -3.03
CA SER A 48 -20.27 -25.59 -3.31
C SER A 48 -21.07 -25.78 -2.02
N VAL A 49 -20.50 -26.44 -1.00
CA VAL A 49 -21.12 -26.58 0.32
C VAL A 49 -21.30 -25.21 0.99
N VAL A 50 -20.26 -24.36 0.98
CA VAL A 50 -20.34 -23.00 1.53
C VAL A 50 -21.38 -22.17 0.80
N ALA A 51 -21.43 -22.24 -0.54
CA ALA A 51 -22.37 -21.49 -1.36
C ALA A 51 -23.81 -21.96 -1.15
N SER A 52 -24.05 -23.27 -1.14
CA SER A 52 -25.37 -23.85 -0.84
C SER A 52 -25.86 -23.41 0.54
N MET A 53 -24.98 -23.45 1.55
CA MET A 53 -25.32 -23.00 2.89
C MET A 53 -25.59 -21.48 2.92
N SER A 54 -24.80 -20.67 2.22
CA SER A 54 -25.01 -19.22 2.15
C SER A 54 -26.32 -18.86 1.45
N ILE A 55 -26.68 -19.58 0.37
CA ILE A 55 -27.97 -19.42 -0.33
C ILE A 55 -29.12 -19.80 0.59
N PHE A 56 -29.01 -20.89 1.34
CA PHE A 56 -30.02 -21.29 2.31
C PHE A 56 -30.27 -20.20 3.36
N LEU A 57 -29.21 -19.55 3.85
CA LEU A 57 -29.34 -18.41 4.78
C LEU A 57 -30.00 -17.18 4.14
N LEU A 58 -29.80 -16.96 2.84
CA LEU A 58 -30.41 -15.85 2.11
C LEU A 58 -31.89 -16.10 1.79
N GLN A 59 -32.34 -17.35 1.68
CA GLN A 59 -33.74 -17.67 1.39
C GLN A 59 -34.68 -17.29 2.55
N ASP A 60 -34.23 -17.44 3.80
CA ASP A 60 -34.99 -17.04 4.99
C ASP A 60 -34.68 -15.61 5.47
N TRP A 61 -34.06 -14.78 4.60
CA TRP A 61 -33.64 -13.43 4.97
C TRP A 61 -34.80 -12.54 5.42
N SER A 62 -36.02 -12.70 4.90
CA SER A 62 -37.15 -11.84 5.30
C SER A 62 -37.84 -12.27 6.60
N ASN A 63 -37.71 -13.52 7.02
CA ASN A 63 -38.63 -14.13 7.99
C ASN A 63 -38.06 -14.30 9.41
N GLY A 64 -36.82 -13.89 9.67
CA GLY A 64 -36.15 -14.05 10.98
C GLY A 64 -35.72 -12.73 11.63
N SER A 65 -35.58 -12.73 12.96
CA SER A 65 -34.89 -11.65 13.69
C SER A 65 -33.40 -11.61 13.31
N ASP A 66 -32.80 -10.43 13.31
CA ASP A 66 -31.38 -10.23 12.96
C ASP A 66 -30.45 -11.06 13.86
N LEU A 67 -30.83 -11.26 15.13
CA LEU A 67 -30.12 -12.12 16.07
C LEU A 67 -30.18 -13.60 15.68
N HIS A 68 -31.32 -14.06 15.18
CA HIS A 68 -31.44 -15.43 14.67
C HIS A 68 -30.56 -15.64 13.43
N ARG A 69 -30.56 -14.68 12.50
CA ARG A 69 -29.66 -14.70 11.32
C ARG A 69 -28.20 -14.73 11.74
N TYR A 70 -27.82 -13.98 12.76
CA TYR A 70 -26.47 -14.02 13.33
C TYR A 70 -26.10 -15.41 13.86
N TYR A 71 -26.97 -16.06 14.64
CA TYR A 71 -26.69 -17.41 15.14
C TYR A 71 -26.59 -18.46 14.04
N LEU A 72 -27.30 -18.29 12.93
CA LEU A 72 -27.15 -19.15 11.76
C LEU A 72 -25.78 -18.97 11.09
N LEU A 73 -25.27 -17.74 10.96
CA LEU A 73 -23.91 -17.46 10.49
C LEU A 73 -22.85 -18.05 11.43
N LEU A 74 -23.08 -18.01 12.74
CA LEU A 74 -22.18 -18.60 13.74
C LEU A 74 -22.18 -20.12 13.65
N SER A 75 -23.35 -20.74 13.49
CA SER A 75 -23.54 -22.17 13.24
C SER A 75 -22.76 -22.65 12.01
N GLN A 76 -22.75 -21.86 10.93
CA GLN A 76 -21.94 -22.15 9.74
C GLN A 76 -20.44 -22.25 10.04
N SER A 77 -19.90 -21.32 10.84
CA SER A 77 -18.49 -21.39 11.24
C SER A 77 -18.19 -22.66 12.04
N VAL A 78 -19.11 -23.06 12.92
CA VAL A 78 -19.01 -24.29 13.72
C VAL A 78 -19.03 -25.52 12.82
N LEU A 79 -19.98 -25.60 11.88
CA LEU A 79 -20.08 -26.73 10.95
C LEU A 79 -18.83 -26.85 10.07
N LEU A 80 -18.28 -25.74 9.57
CA LEU A 80 -17.02 -25.74 8.82
C LEU A 80 -15.86 -26.23 9.69
N ALA A 81 -15.79 -25.81 10.95
CA ALA A 81 -14.76 -26.29 11.88
C ALA A 81 -14.92 -27.79 12.17
N ILE A 82 -16.15 -28.27 12.42
CA ILE A 82 -16.45 -29.70 12.61
C ILE A 82 -16.09 -30.49 11.35
N GLY A 83 -16.42 -30.00 10.16
CA GLY A 83 -15.98 -30.59 8.89
C GLY A 83 -14.47 -30.70 8.81
N GLY A 84 -13.74 -29.65 9.20
CA GLY A 84 -12.28 -29.66 9.30
C GLY A 84 -11.74 -30.71 10.27
N PHE A 85 -12.36 -30.84 11.45
CA PHE A 85 -12.04 -31.87 12.44
C PHE A 85 -12.31 -33.28 11.93
N SER A 86 -13.48 -33.50 11.31
CA SER A 86 -13.87 -34.79 10.74
C SER A 86 -12.88 -35.23 9.65
N MET A 87 -12.50 -34.32 8.75
CA MET A 87 -11.48 -34.63 7.73
C MET A 87 -10.12 -34.96 8.35
N ALA A 88 -9.71 -34.23 9.40
CA ALA A 88 -8.43 -34.43 10.07
C ALA A 88 -8.36 -35.75 10.85
N PHE A 89 -9.42 -36.10 11.60
CA PHE A 89 -9.41 -37.22 12.53
C PHE A 89 -10.04 -38.49 11.95
N LEU A 90 -11.20 -38.41 11.29
CA LEU A 90 -11.89 -39.59 10.75
C LEU A 90 -11.20 -40.07 9.47
N LEU A 91 -10.96 -39.16 8.52
CA LEU A 91 -10.39 -39.51 7.20
C LEU A 91 -8.86 -39.41 7.15
N LYS A 92 -8.23 -38.87 8.21
CA LYS A 92 -6.77 -38.62 8.28
C LYS A 92 -6.24 -37.80 7.10
N GLU A 93 -7.08 -36.92 6.56
CA GLU A 93 -6.78 -36.14 5.36
C GLU A 93 -6.44 -34.68 5.70
N ASN A 94 -5.15 -34.41 5.91
CA ASN A 94 -4.66 -33.10 6.32
C ASN A 94 -4.92 -31.97 5.31
N LYS A 95 -5.01 -32.29 4.00
CA LYS A 95 -5.22 -31.28 2.96
C LYS A 95 -6.66 -30.74 2.99
N GLY A 96 -7.66 -31.62 3.00
CA GLY A 96 -9.06 -31.26 3.15
C GLY A 96 -9.32 -30.50 4.45
N ALA A 97 -8.77 -30.98 5.57
CA ALA A 97 -8.90 -30.30 6.86
C ALA A 97 -8.46 -28.83 6.80
N ARG A 98 -7.32 -28.52 6.16
CA ARG A 98 -6.83 -27.15 6.00
C ARG A 98 -7.79 -26.26 5.22
N VAL A 99 -8.45 -26.77 4.19
CA VAL A 99 -9.42 -25.99 3.40
C VAL A 99 -10.63 -25.62 4.26
N PHE A 100 -11.20 -26.57 4.99
CA PHE A 100 -12.32 -26.33 5.89
C PHE A 100 -11.97 -25.35 7.01
N PHE A 101 -10.81 -25.51 7.66
CA PHE A 101 -10.33 -24.55 8.66
C PHE A 101 -10.00 -23.18 8.04
N GLY A 102 -9.59 -23.12 6.78
CA GLY A 102 -9.38 -21.86 6.05
C GLY A 102 -10.66 -21.09 5.83
N LEU A 103 -11.69 -21.79 5.39
CA LEU A 103 -13.02 -21.24 5.20
C LEU A 103 -13.64 -20.82 6.54
N SER A 104 -13.45 -21.63 7.61
CA SER A 104 -13.92 -21.26 8.94
C SER A 104 -13.24 -20.00 9.45
N LEU A 105 -11.91 -19.84 9.26
CA LEU A 105 -11.20 -18.60 9.60
C LEU A 105 -11.75 -17.40 8.84
N ILE A 106 -11.99 -17.49 7.53
CA ILE A 106 -12.61 -16.37 6.77
C ILE A 106 -13.99 -16.01 7.36
N SER A 107 -14.78 -17.03 7.72
CA SER A 107 -16.11 -16.85 8.31
C SER A 107 -16.08 -16.13 9.67
N ILE A 108 -14.98 -16.20 10.43
CA ILE A 108 -14.83 -15.45 11.69
C ILE A 108 -14.87 -13.94 11.45
N ALA A 109 -14.21 -13.45 10.41
CA ALA A 109 -14.23 -12.02 10.08
C ALA A 109 -15.64 -11.54 9.70
N ALA A 110 -16.40 -12.36 8.97
CA ALA A 110 -17.80 -12.08 8.67
C ALA A 110 -18.64 -12.01 9.95
N ASN A 111 -18.51 -13.01 10.84
CA ASN A 111 -19.23 -13.04 12.12
C ASN A 111 -18.91 -11.81 13.00
N LEU A 112 -17.64 -11.41 13.10
CA LEU A 112 -17.26 -10.25 13.90
C LEU A 112 -17.68 -8.92 13.24
N THR A 113 -17.77 -8.88 11.91
CA THR A 113 -18.34 -7.72 11.19
C THR A 113 -19.83 -7.56 11.50
N THR A 114 -20.61 -8.65 11.41
CA THR A 114 -22.04 -8.65 11.74
C THR A 114 -22.27 -8.33 13.21
N LEU A 115 -21.48 -8.93 14.11
CA LEU A 115 -21.56 -8.65 15.54
C LEU A 115 -21.22 -7.19 15.86
N GLY A 116 -20.22 -6.61 15.19
CA GLY A 116 -19.90 -5.19 15.29
C GLY A 116 -21.06 -4.29 14.85
N ALA A 117 -21.80 -4.69 13.81
CA ALA A 117 -23.02 -3.98 13.40
C ALA A 117 -24.13 -4.05 14.45
N LEU A 118 -24.34 -5.22 15.08
CA LEU A 118 -25.29 -5.38 16.19
C LEU A 118 -24.91 -4.52 17.40
N ILE A 119 -23.62 -4.51 17.78
CA ILE A 119 -23.12 -3.65 18.87
C ILE A 119 -23.38 -2.18 18.55
N PHE A 120 -23.07 -1.74 17.33
CA PHE A 120 -23.30 -0.36 16.92
C PHE A 120 -24.79 0.03 16.98
N SER A 121 -25.70 -0.88 16.64
CA SER A 121 -27.15 -0.59 16.70
C SER A 121 -27.61 -0.18 18.10
N TYR A 122 -26.92 -0.65 19.14
CA TYR A 122 -27.21 -0.35 20.54
C TYR A 122 -26.33 0.80 21.07
N VAL A 123 -25.02 0.78 20.80
CA VAL A 123 -24.07 1.83 21.21
C VAL A 123 -23.64 2.61 19.98
N GLN A 124 -24.18 3.81 19.80
CA GLN A 124 -23.83 4.67 18.67
C GLN A 124 -22.76 5.68 19.10
N TRP A 125 -21.51 5.48 18.66
CA TRP A 125 -20.45 6.46 18.85
C TRP A 125 -20.21 7.25 17.56
N GLY A 126 -20.56 8.53 17.59
CA GLY A 126 -20.06 9.53 16.63
C GLY A 126 -20.76 9.57 15.28
N GLY A 127 -22.05 9.22 15.18
CA GLY A 127 -22.81 9.43 13.95
C GLY A 127 -24.31 9.33 14.16
N GLU A 128 -25.05 10.26 13.55
CA GLU A 128 -26.48 10.11 13.29
C GLU A 128 -26.71 8.95 12.32
N LEU A 129 -27.87 8.30 12.39
CA LEU A 129 -28.25 7.21 11.49
C LEU A 129 -28.30 7.72 10.04
N SER A 130 -27.20 7.58 9.30
CA SER A 130 -27.24 7.65 7.84
C SER A 130 -28.20 6.58 7.31
N ASN A 131 -29.02 6.90 6.32
CA ASN A 131 -29.94 5.94 5.69
C ASN A 131 -29.15 4.75 5.12
N TYR A 132 -29.14 3.63 5.83
CA TYR A 132 -28.51 2.40 5.38
C TYR A 132 -29.47 1.65 4.44
N PRO A 133 -28.94 0.93 3.42
CA PRO A 133 -29.76 -0.03 2.71
C PRO A 133 -30.22 -1.13 3.67
N ASP A 134 -31.45 -1.63 3.51
CA ASP A 134 -32.08 -2.60 4.42
C ASP A 134 -31.22 -3.85 4.66
N ILE A 135 -30.43 -4.26 3.66
CA ILE A 135 -29.51 -5.40 3.74
C ILE A 135 -28.34 -5.20 4.74
N ALA A 136 -28.01 -3.96 5.07
CA ALA A 136 -26.92 -3.59 5.98
C ALA A 136 -27.43 -3.17 7.37
N LEU A 137 -28.75 -3.13 7.56
CA LEU A 137 -29.39 -2.78 8.81
C LEU A 137 -29.45 -4.03 9.69
N TRP A 138 -28.69 -4.02 10.78
CA TRP A 138 -28.70 -5.05 11.82
C TRP A 138 -29.12 -4.39 13.11
N THR A 139 -30.23 -4.83 13.70
CA THR A 139 -30.85 -4.21 14.86
C THR A 139 -31.04 -5.21 15.99
N VAL A 140 -30.85 -4.75 17.22
CA VAL A 140 -31.14 -5.52 18.42
C VAL A 140 -31.92 -4.66 19.42
N SER A 141 -32.92 -5.28 20.04
CA SER A 141 -33.82 -4.63 20.99
C SER A 141 -33.29 -4.52 22.42
N SER A 142 -32.23 -5.24 22.80
CA SER A 142 -31.75 -5.33 24.18
C SER A 142 -30.23 -5.45 24.27
N GLY A 143 -29.59 -4.69 25.16
CA GLY A 143 -28.15 -4.82 25.43
C GLY A 143 -27.76 -6.21 25.95
N THR A 144 -28.67 -6.88 26.67
CA THR A 144 -28.43 -8.25 27.18
C THR A 144 -28.29 -9.26 26.04
N SER A 145 -29.07 -9.13 24.96
CA SER A 145 -28.94 -10.05 23.82
C SER A 145 -27.64 -9.83 23.05
N VAL A 146 -27.15 -8.58 22.94
CA VAL A 146 -25.80 -8.30 22.40
C VAL A 146 -24.72 -8.95 23.27
N ALA A 147 -24.79 -8.80 24.59
CA ALA A 147 -23.81 -9.36 25.51
C ALA A 147 -23.77 -10.90 25.46
N ILE A 148 -24.94 -11.54 25.38
CA ILE A 148 -25.05 -12.99 25.20
C ILE A 148 -24.46 -13.41 23.86
N ALA A 149 -24.83 -12.73 22.76
CA ALA A 149 -24.30 -13.02 21.43
C ALA A 149 -22.77 -12.90 21.39
N LEU A 150 -22.20 -11.83 21.96
CA LEU A 150 -20.76 -11.63 22.09
C LEU A 150 -20.08 -12.73 22.89
N SER A 151 -20.69 -13.16 24.01
CA SER A 151 -20.15 -14.23 24.86
C SER A 151 -20.12 -15.57 24.13
N ILE A 152 -21.23 -15.93 23.48
CA ILE A 152 -21.33 -17.16 22.67
C ILE A 152 -20.32 -17.12 21.53
N ALA A 153 -20.23 -15.99 20.83
CA ALA A 153 -19.27 -15.78 19.74
C ALA A 153 -17.82 -15.97 20.22
N ALA A 154 -17.45 -15.39 21.37
CA ALA A 154 -16.11 -15.54 21.93
C ALA A 154 -15.80 -17.01 22.26
N ILE A 155 -16.74 -17.70 22.93
CA ILE A 155 -16.62 -19.12 23.30
C ILE A 155 -16.43 -20.01 22.07
N VAL A 156 -17.09 -19.68 20.96
CA VAL A 156 -17.05 -20.48 19.72
C VAL A 156 -15.86 -20.11 18.83
N LEU A 157 -15.68 -18.83 18.53
CA LEU A 157 -14.74 -18.36 17.50
C LEU A 157 -13.28 -18.41 17.97
N ILE A 158 -13.01 -18.22 19.27
CA ILE A 158 -11.63 -18.28 19.80
C ILE A 158 -11.02 -19.69 19.63
N PRO A 159 -11.68 -20.78 20.07
CA PRO A 159 -11.18 -22.14 19.82
C PRO A 159 -11.00 -22.43 18.33
N ILE A 160 -11.98 -22.08 17.48
CA ILE A 160 -11.89 -22.30 16.03
C ILE A 160 -10.66 -21.58 15.46
N THR A 161 -10.38 -20.36 15.91
CA THR A 161 -9.20 -19.60 15.50
C THR A 161 -7.90 -20.31 15.89
N ILE A 162 -7.81 -20.77 17.15
CA ILE A 162 -6.63 -21.47 17.67
C ILE A 162 -6.38 -22.75 16.88
N PHE A 163 -7.42 -23.56 16.65
CA PHE A 163 -7.30 -24.80 15.89
C PHE A 163 -6.98 -24.54 14.42
N GLY A 164 -7.61 -23.55 13.79
CA GLY A 164 -7.34 -23.17 12.40
C GLY A 164 -5.88 -22.81 12.17
N PHE A 165 -5.31 -21.93 12.99
CA PHE A 165 -3.89 -21.58 12.88
C PHE A 165 -2.95 -22.70 13.30
N LYS A 166 -3.31 -23.58 14.25
CA LYS A 166 -2.51 -24.78 14.58
C LYS A 166 -2.41 -25.73 13.39
N VAL A 167 -3.48 -25.88 12.61
CA VAL A 167 -3.52 -26.74 11.43
C VAL A 167 -2.74 -26.12 10.25
N MET A 168 -2.79 -24.79 10.09
CA MET A 168 -2.11 -24.10 8.97
C MET A 168 -0.63 -23.81 9.23
N ALA A 169 -0.29 -23.32 10.42
CA ALA A 169 1.00 -22.75 10.75
C ALA A 169 1.44 -23.15 12.16
N ARG A 170 1.60 -24.46 12.39
CA ARG A 170 1.84 -25.07 13.71
C ARG A 170 2.88 -24.35 14.60
N GLN A 171 4.02 -23.95 14.04
CA GLN A 171 5.11 -23.30 14.81
C GLN A 171 4.77 -21.85 15.21
N SER A 172 4.01 -21.14 14.37
CA SER A 172 3.65 -19.73 14.57
C SER A 172 2.16 -19.55 14.87
N ALA A 173 1.48 -20.59 15.36
CA ALA A 173 0.03 -20.59 15.50
C ALA A 173 -0.46 -19.54 16.51
N MET A 174 0.08 -19.55 17.73
CA MET A 174 -0.32 -18.60 18.79
C MET A 174 -0.11 -17.13 18.43
N PRO A 175 1.05 -16.69 17.90
CA PRO A 175 1.20 -15.29 17.50
C PRO A 175 0.26 -14.88 16.36
N LEU A 176 -0.02 -15.79 15.42
CA LEU A 176 -1.01 -15.53 14.35
C LEU A 176 -2.44 -15.48 14.89
N THR A 177 -2.83 -16.39 15.79
CA THR A 177 -4.13 -16.36 16.47
C THR A 177 -4.33 -15.06 17.23
N ALA A 178 -3.34 -14.63 18.03
CA ALA A 178 -3.43 -13.39 18.79
C ALA A 178 -3.56 -12.17 17.87
N ALA A 179 -2.73 -12.06 16.84
CA ALA A 179 -2.79 -10.98 15.87
C ALA A 179 -4.11 -10.97 15.08
N TYR A 180 -4.62 -12.16 14.72
CA TYR A 180 -5.89 -12.30 14.02
C TYR A 180 -7.06 -11.90 14.90
N LEU A 181 -7.14 -12.39 16.14
CA LEU A 181 -8.19 -12.02 17.08
C LEU A 181 -8.15 -10.52 17.36
N LEU A 182 -6.97 -9.95 17.63
CA LEU A 182 -6.82 -8.51 17.84
C LEU A 182 -7.30 -7.70 16.63
N SER A 183 -6.88 -8.09 15.42
CA SER A 183 -7.28 -7.45 14.16
C SER A 183 -8.79 -7.51 13.97
N ASN A 184 -9.43 -8.66 14.21
CA ASN A 184 -10.88 -8.79 14.06
C ASN A 184 -11.66 -8.14 15.21
N SER A 185 -11.11 -8.04 16.42
CA SER A 185 -11.73 -7.28 17.51
C SER A 185 -11.88 -5.79 17.17
N MET A 186 -11.05 -5.26 16.26
CA MET A 186 -11.22 -3.88 15.76
C MET A 186 -12.55 -3.68 15.01
N LEU A 187 -13.12 -4.73 14.42
CA LEU A 187 -14.45 -4.67 13.77
C LEU A 187 -15.59 -4.49 14.78
N LEU A 188 -15.37 -4.82 16.05
CA LEU A 188 -16.36 -4.66 17.12
C LEU A 188 -16.41 -3.21 17.64
N LEU A 189 -15.47 -2.35 17.23
CA LEU A 189 -15.46 -0.95 17.66
C LEU A 189 -16.70 -0.24 17.10
N PRO A 190 -17.57 0.33 17.98
CA PRO A 190 -18.79 0.99 17.56
C PRO A 190 -18.55 2.42 17.07
N VAL A 191 -17.42 2.67 16.40
CA VAL A 191 -17.07 4.00 15.86
C VAL A 191 -17.34 4.03 14.37
N ARG A 192 -18.09 5.04 13.94
CA ARG A 192 -18.39 5.32 12.52
C ARG A 192 -17.78 6.62 12.01
N ASP A 193 -17.05 7.32 12.86
CA ASP A 193 -16.24 8.45 12.42
C ASP A 193 -15.19 7.99 11.40
N THR A 194 -15.31 8.57 10.22
CA THR A 194 -14.56 8.23 9.02
C THR A 194 -13.04 8.36 9.21
N LEU A 195 -12.62 9.44 9.89
CA LEU A 195 -11.22 9.73 10.20
C LEU A 195 -10.67 8.66 11.15
N PHE A 196 -11.38 8.37 12.23
CA PHE A 196 -10.93 7.43 13.25
C PHE A 196 -10.82 6.01 12.70
N VAL A 197 -11.84 5.55 11.96
CA VAL A 197 -11.84 4.22 11.35
C VAL A 197 -10.70 4.08 10.34
N SER A 198 -10.49 5.07 9.48
CA SER A 198 -9.41 5.05 8.49
C SER A 198 -8.04 5.04 9.15
N LEU A 199 -7.82 5.85 10.18
CA LEU A 199 -6.55 5.91 10.92
C LEU A 199 -6.26 4.57 11.60
N ILE A 200 -7.25 3.99 12.29
CA ILE A 200 -7.11 2.68 12.93
C ILE A 200 -6.83 1.57 11.90
N ALA A 201 -7.58 1.53 10.80
CA ALA A 201 -7.40 0.53 9.76
C ALA A 201 -6.03 0.69 9.06
N GLY A 202 -5.61 1.90 8.74
CA GLY A 202 -4.28 2.17 8.18
C GLY A 202 -3.16 1.78 9.15
N ALA A 203 -3.24 2.21 10.41
CA ALA A 203 -2.26 1.89 11.44
C ALA A 203 -2.16 0.37 11.68
N SER A 204 -3.29 -0.32 11.76
CA SER A 204 -3.32 -1.79 11.93
C SER A 204 -2.69 -2.51 10.74
N ILE A 205 -2.91 -2.08 9.50
CA ILE A 205 -2.24 -2.66 8.31
C ILE A 205 -0.72 -2.49 8.44
N LEU A 206 -0.23 -1.29 8.79
CA LEU A 206 1.21 -1.05 8.95
C LEU A 206 1.82 -1.87 10.09
N LEU A 207 1.13 -1.96 11.24
CA LEU A 207 1.55 -2.79 12.36
C LEU A 207 1.59 -4.27 11.98
N LEU A 208 0.58 -4.76 11.28
CA LEU A 208 0.52 -6.15 10.81
C LEU A 208 1.62 -6.45 9.78
N LEU A 209 1.93 -5.54 8.86
CA LEU A 209 3.05 -5.70 7.91
C LEU A 209 4.40 -5.85 8.64
N THR A 210 4.66 -4.97 9.61
CA THR A 210 5.91 -5.04 10.41
C THR A 210 5.95 -6.29 11.28
N PHE A 211 4.83 -6.69 11.87
CA PHE A 211 4.70 -7.92 12.65
C PHE A 211 4.97 -9.16 11.79
N VAL A 212 4.31 -9.26 10.64
CA VAL A 212 4.46 -10.36 9.68
C VAL A 212 5.89 -10.47 9.18
N SER A 213 6.56 -9.34 8.88
CA SER A 213 7.99 -9.32 8.53
C SER A 213 8.87 -9.96 9.59
N LYS A 214 8.67 -9.57 10.84
CA LYS A 214 9.44 -10.11 11.97
C LYS A 214 9.17 -11.60 12.14
N LEU A 215 7.92 -12.03 11.91
CA LEU A 215 7.52 -13.42 12.05
C LEU A 215 8.12 -14.32 10.96
N ILE A 216 8.13 -13.88 9.70
CA ILE A 216 8.73 -14.63 8.57
C ILE A 216 10.23 -14.84 8.78
N LYS A 217 10.93 -13.86 9.37
CA LYS A 217 12.36 -14.00 9.69
C LYS A 217 12.62 -15.08 10.74
N LYS A 218 11.70 -15.27 11.69
CA LYS A 218 11.81 -16.31 12.74
C LYS A 218 11.36 -17.68 12.25
N ASP A 219 10.33 -17.73 11.40
CA ASP A 219 9.74 -18.97 10.89
C ASP A 219 9.66 -18.96 9.35
N PRO A 220 10.67 -19.54 8.65
CA PRO A 220 10.68 -19.63 7.20
C PRO A 220 9.51 -20.44 6.63
N LYS A 221 8.85 -21.32 7.41
CA LYS A 221 7.70 -22.12 6.94
C LYS A 221 6.49 -21.24 6.63
N LEU A 222 6.45 -20.00 7.11
CA LEU A 222 5.42 -19.03 6.73
C LEU A 222 5.49 -18.59 5.26
N ARG A 223 6.57 -18.97 4.53
CA ARG A 223 6.67 -18.75 3.09
C ARG A 223 5.89 -19.76 2.25
N THR A 224 5.38 -20.86 2.82
CA THR A 224 4.52 -21.82 2.11
C THR A 224 3.19 -21.20 1.71
N ALA A 225 2.40 -21.88 0.88
CA ALA A 225 1.08 -21.41 0.46
C ALA A 225 0.14 -21.22 1.67
N GLU A 226 0.19 -22.15 2.63
CA GLU A 226 -0.60 -22.08 3.87
C GLU A 226 -0.17 -20.91 4.75
N GLY A 227 1.14 -20.71 4.89
CA GLY A 227 1.70 -19.56 5.62
C GLY A 227 1.35 -18.23 4.95
N LYS A 228 1.32 -18.17 3.61
CA LYS A 228 0.83 -16.99 2.86
C LYS A 228 -0.64 -16.72 3.15
N PHE A 229 -1.49 -17.74 3.07
CA PHE A 229 -2.91 -17.62 3.36
C PHE A 229 -3.15 -17.14 4.80
N ALA A 230 -2.49 -17.75 5.78
CA ALA A 230 -2.56 -17.37 7.19
C ALA A 230 -2.15 -15.91 7.44
N ARG A 231 -1.17 -15.39 6.68
CA ARG A 231 -0.77 -13.98 6.75
C ARG A 231 -1.79 -13.05 6.11
N ILE A 232 -2.33 -13.40 4.94
CA ILE A 232 -3.36 -12.61 4.26
C ILE A 232 -4.60 -12.46 5.14
N LEU A 233 -4.98 -13.52 5.87
CA LEU A 233 -6.11 -13.50 6.79
C LEU A 233 -6.01 -12.39 7.86
N LEU A 234 -4.80 -12.03 8.30
CA LEU A 234 -4.63 -10.97 9.30
C LEU A 234 -5.13 -9.60 8.81
N PHE A 235 -5.07 -9.36 7.50
CA PHE A 235 -5.46 -8.10 6.87
C PHE A 235 -6.94 -8.04 6.51
N VAL A 236 -7.69 -9.14 6.62
CA VAL A 236 -9.11 -9.19 6.23
C VAL A 236 -9.93 -8.16 7.01
N ALA A 237 -9.77 -8.08 8.33
CA ALA A 237 -10.52 -7.15 9.16
C ALA A 237 -10.27 -5.67 8.80
N PRO A 238 -9.03 -5.15 8.77
CA PRO A 238 -8.82 -3.75 8.40
C PRO A 238 -9.20 -3.44 6.94
N ILE A 239 -9.07 -4.41 6.03
CA ILE A 239 -9.57 -4.24 4.65
C ILE A 239 -11.10 -4.10 4.65
N ILE A 240 -11.82 -4.93 5.41
CA ILE A 240 -13.29 -4.80 5.57
C ILE A 240 -13.63 -3.42 6.15
N MET A 241 -12.89 -2.94 7.15
CA MET A 241 -13.11 -1.59 7.72
C MET A 241 -12.99 -0.49 6.66
N LEU A 242 -11.95 -0.54 5.80
CA LEU A 242 -11.75 0.44 4.74
C LEU A 242 -12.82 0.35 3.64
N ILE A 243 -13.13 -0.86 3.15
CA ILE A 243 -14.16 -1.07 2.13
C ILE A 243 -15.52 -0.59 2.64
N ARG A 244 -15.87 -0.95 3.89
CA ARG A 244 -17.09 -0.49 4.54
C ARG A 244 -17.14 1.02 4.64
N SER A 245 -16.02 1.66 4.97
CA SER A 245 -15.93 3.13 5.09
C SER A 245 -16.15 3.82 3.74
N LEU A 246 -15.58 3.28 2.66
CA LEU A 246 -15.76 3.79 1.30
C LEU A 246 -17.16 3.56 0.74
N TRP A 247 -17.81 2.45 1.09
CA TRP A 247 -19.08 2.07 0.49
C TRP A 247 -20.29 2.65 1.22
N LEU A 248 -20.25 2.69 2.56
CA LEU A 248 -21.41 3.09 3.38
C LEU A 248 -21.38 4.56 3.81
N TYR A 249 -20.25 5.26 3.68
CA TYR A 249 -20.10 6.64 4.14
C TYR A 249 -19.61 7.53 3.00
N GLN A 250 -19.87 8.83 3.13
CA GLN A 250 -19.34 9.80 2.19
C GLN A 250 -17.83 9.84 2.34
N ALA A 251 -17.13 9.47 1.26
CA ALA A 251 -15.69 9.45 1.25
C ALA A 251 -15.16 10.89 1.18
N ASP A 252 -14.48 11.32 2.24
CA ASP A 252 -13.80 12.60 2.33
C ASP A 252 -12.34 12.50 1.83
N GLU A 253 -11.69 13.66 1.68
CA GLU A 253 -10.29 13.72 1.26
C GLU A 253 -9.36 13.00 2.26
N MET A 254 -9.79 12.86 3.51
CA MET A 254 -9.01 12.20 4.55
C MET A 254 -8.95 10.69 4.38
N ILE A 255 -10.07 10.01 4.11
CA ILE A 255 -10.08 8.58 3.77
C ILE A 255 -9.19 8.33 2.57
N TYR A 256 -9.37 9.09 1.50
CA TYR A 256 -8.61 8.88 0.26
C TYR A 256 -7.11 9.02 0.52
N THR A 257 -6.71 10.03 1.31
CA THR A 257 -5.32 10.20 1.73
C THR A 257 -4.81 9.01 2.52
N ILE A 258 -5.56 8.55 3.54
CA ILE A 258 -5.13 7.44 4.41
C ILE A 258 -5.05 6.11 3.64
N ILE A 259 -6.02 5.82 2.77
CA ILE A 259 -6.02 4.61 1.95
C ILE A 259 -4.87 4.63 0.95
N ALA A 260 -4.70 5.73 0.22
CA ALA A 260 -3.60 5.87 -0.72
C ALA A 260 -2.24 5.77 0.00
N PHE A 261 -2.11 6.39 1.18
CA PHE A 261 -0.87 6.38 1.95
C PHE A 261 -0.56 4.98 2.50
N THR A 262 -1.58 4.30 3.03
CA THR A 262 -1.45 2.89 3.46
C THR A 262 -1.08 1.99 2.29
N GLY A 263 -1.67 2.22 1.11
CA GLY A 263 -1.31 1.54 -0.13
C GLY A 263 0.14 1.76 -0.52
N PHE A 264 0.60 3.02 -0.56
CA PHE A 264 1.99 3.37 -0.85
C PHE A 264 2.96 2.73 0.16
N MET A 265 2.65 2.78 1.46
CA MET A 265 3.45 2.17 2.50
C MET A 265 3.46 0.64 2.45
N THR A 266 2.37 0.03 1.97
CA THR A 266 2.30 -1.41 1.71
C THR A 266 3.20 -1.79 0.53
N LEU A 267 3.16 -1.03 -0.57
CA LEU A 267 4.05 -1.24 -1.72
C LEU A 267 5.52 -1.02 -1.35
N ARG A 268 5.80 0.00 -0.54
CA ARG A 268 7.11 0.21 0.09
C ARG A 268 7.56 -1.01 0.86
N HIS A 269 6.70 -1.54 1.72
CA HIS A 269 7.02 -2.68 2.53
C HIS A 269 7.31 -3.94 1.69
N CYS A 270 6.48 -4.18 0.67
CA CYS A 270 6.66 -5.29 -0.26
C CYS A 270 7.97 -5.17 -1.07
N SER A 271 8.26 -3.99 -1.63
CA SER A 271 9.48 -3.77 -2.42
C SER A 271 10.77 -3.99 -1.60
N LEU A 272 10.77 -3.60 -0.32
CA LEU A 272 11.91 -3.83 0.59
C LEU A 272 12.13 -5.31 0.95
N GLN A 273 11.11 -6.17 0.80
CA GLN A 273 11.24 -7.61 1.03
C GLN A 273 11.64 -8.39 -0.23
N LEU A 274 11.58 -7.76 -1.41
CA LEU A 274 11.87 -8.39 -2.69
C LEU A 274 13.32 -8.14 -3.11
N ASP A 275 13.91 -9.12 -3.78
CA ASP A 275 15.26 -9.01 -4.33
C ASP A 275 15.35 -7.86 -5.35
N ILE A 276 16.49 -7.17 -5.37
CA ILE A 276 16.72 -5.96 -6.19
C ILE A 276 16.48 -6.24 -7.68
N GLN A 277 16.78 -7.46 -8.14
CA GLN A 277 16.66 -7.86 -9.55
C GLN A 277 15.28 -8.43 -9.92
N SER A 278 14.36 -8.59 -8.94
CA SER A 278 13.07 -9.22 -9.19
C SER A 278 12.14 -8.35 -10.03
N GLN A 279 11.51 -8.93 -11.06
CA GLN A 279 10.47 -8.25 -11.85
C GLN A 279 9.28 -7.81 -11.00
N LEU A 280 8.95 -8.55 -9.94
CA LEU A 280 7.89 -8.17 -9.00
C LEU A 280 8.23 -6.89 -8.25
N ARG A 281 9.52 -6.67 -7.95
CA ARG A 281 9.97 -5.42 -7.30
C ARG A 281 9.80 -4.24 -8.25
N LYS A 282 10.25 -4.38 -9.51
CA LYS A 282 10.05 -3.37 -10.55
C LYS A 282 8.57 -3.02 -10.72
N PHE A 283 7.69 -4.02 -10.73
CA PHE A 283 6.24 -3.82 -10.79
C PHE A 283 5.71 -3.06 -9.56
N THR A 284 6.15 -3.40 -8.34
CA THR A 284 5.73 -2.71 -7.11
C THR A 284 6.24 -1.26 -7.05
N GLU A 285 7.44 -1.00 -7.56
CA GLU A 285 8.01 0.35 -7.65
C GLU A 285 7.26 1.18 -8.70
N PHE A 286 6.93 0.60 -9.86
CA PHE A 286 6.08 1.24 -10.86
C PHE A 286 4.70 1.60 -10.31
N LEU A 287 4.04 0.68 -9.60
CA LEU A 287 2.73 0.93 -8.97
C LEU A 287 2.81 1.95 -7.81
N SER A 288 4.01 2.21 -7.28
CA SER A 288 4.22 3.24 -6.26
C SER A 288 4.07 4.67 -6.82
N ILE A 289 4.23 4.87 -8.13
CA ILE A 289 4.11 6.18 -8.79
C ILE A 289 2.66 6.70 -8.79
N PRO A 290 1.67 5.97 -9.35
CA PRO A 290 0.29 6.42 -9.32
C PRO A 290 -0.27 6.47 -7.89
N THR A 291 0.15 5.56 -7.00
CA THR A 291 -0.28 5.62 -5.59
C THR A 291 0.25 6.86 -4.88
N ALA A 292 1.48 7.29 -5.13
CA ALA A 292 1.99 8.57 -4.60
C ALA A 292 1.20 9.79 -5.12
N PHE A 293 0.75 9.76 -6.38
CA PHE A 293 -0.15 10.78 -6.92
C PHE A 293 -1.50 10.79 -6.16
N PHE A 294 -2.09 9.62 -5.95
CA PHE A 294 -3.33 9.46 -5.17
C PHE A 294 -3.17 9.80 -3.68
N VAL A 295 -1.94 9.81 -3.14
CA VAL A 295 -1.67 10.38 -1.81
C VAL A 295 -1.66 11.90 -1.88
N ALA A 296 -0.89 12.45 -2.81
CA ALA A 296 -0.63 13.88 -2.88
C ALA A 296 -1.89 14.70 -3.17
N LEU A 297 -2.76 14.22 -4.07
CA LEU A 297 -3.96 14.94 -4.51
C LEU A 297 -4.96 15.23 -3.36
N PRO A 298 -5.52 14.22 -2.67
CA PRO A 298 -6.43 14.48 -1.56
C PRO A 298 -5.71 15.12 -0.37
N ALA A 299 -4.42 14.81 -0.15
CA ALA A 299 -3.65 15.42 0.94
C ALA A 299 -3.46 16.94 0.73
N SER A 300 -3.27 17.40 -0.51
CA SER A 300 -3.24 18.84 -0.80
C SER A 300 -4.57 19.52 -0.55
N GLN A 301 -5.70 18.85 -0.84
CA GLN A 301 -7.03 19.40 -0.57
C GLN A 301 -7.31 19.52 0.93
N LEU A 302 -6.74 18.64 1.76
CA LEU A 302 -6.80 18.79 3.22
C LEU A 302 -6.03 20.03 3.70
N ILE A 303 -4.95 20.41 3.01
CA ILE A 303 -4.17 21.60 3.35
C ILE A 303 -4.98 22.87 3.07
N ASP A 304 -5.87 22.87 2.09
CA ASP A 304 -6.78 24.00 1.81
C ASP A 304 -7.74 24.32 2.96
N LYS A 305 -7.95 23.36 3.86
CA LYS A 305 -8.75 23.58 5.09
C LYS A 305 -7.99 24.36 6.15
N ILE A 306 -6.67 24.48 6.03
CA ILE A 306 -5.76 25.12 7.01
C ILE A 306 -5.07 26.35 6.42
N LEU A 307 -4.67 26.27 5.16
CA LEU A 307 -3.98 27.33 4.41
C LEU A 307 -4.89 27.87 3.29
N PRO A 308 -4.62 29.08 2.77
CA PRO A 308 -5.31 29.59 1.60
C PRO A 308 -5.25 28.60 0.43
N VAL A 309 -6.34 28.51 -0.34
CA VAL A 309 -6.49 27.63 -1.52
C VAL A 309 -5.39 27.85 -2.56
N GLU A 310 -4.73 28.99 -2.54
CA GLU A 310 -3.57 29.26 -3.38
C GLU A 310 -2.43 28.24 -3.14
N PHE A 311 -2.30 27.69 -1.93
CA PHE A 311 -1.21 26.76 -1.59
C PHE A 311 -1.49 25.29 -1.96
N THR A 312 -2.65 24.94 -2.53
CA THR A 312 -2.98 23.54 -2.88
C THR A 312 -1.94 22.95 -3.84
N LEU A 313 -1.60 23.69 -4.90
CA LEU A 313 -0.75 23.19 -5.98
C LEU A 313 0.72 23.05 -5.53
N PRO A 314 1.33 24.03 -4.82
CA PRO A 314 2.61 23.84 -4.16
C PRO A 314 2.61 22.66 -3.17
N ALA A 315 1.57 22.53 -2.34
CA ALA A 315 1.46 21.45 -1.36
C ALA A 315 1.42 20.08 -2.04
N PHE A 316 0.62 19.94 -3.11
CA PHE A 316 0.57 18.74 -3.94
C PHE A 316 1.96 18.36 -4.45
N ALA A 317 2.68 19.32 -5.05
CA ALA A 317 4.01 19.10 -5.58
C ALA A 317 5.00 18.63 -4.51
N LEU A 318 5.01 19.26 -3.34
CA LEU A 318 5.91 18.90 -2.25
C LEU A 318 5.62 17.51 -1.70
N ILE A 319 4.35 17.17 -1.49
CA ILE A 319 3.95 15.83 -1.02
C ILE A 319 4.33 14.78 -2.07
N PHE A 320 4.02 15.02 -3.35
CA PHE A 320 4.36 14.09 -4.43
C PHE A 320 5.88 13.91 -4.57
N ALA A 321 6.64 15.01 -4.55
CA ALA A 321 8.10 14.98 -4.63
C ALA A 321 8.72 14.23 -3.44
N ALA A 322 8.20 14.40 -2.22
CA ALA A 322 8.66 13.66 -1.05
C ALA A 322 8.50 12.13 -1.24
N HIS A 323 7.36 11.68 -1.77
CA HIS A 323 7.12 10.27 -2.06
C HIS A 323 8.00 9.75 -3.20
N MET A 324 8.24 10.56 -4.25
CA MET A 324 9.14 10.21 -5.34
C MET A 324 10.60 10.12 -4.89
N ILE A 325 11.05 11.00 -4.00
CA ILE A 325 12.40 10.94 -3.40
C ILE A 325 12.54 9.68 -2.54
N GLU A 326 11.51 9.33 -1.77
CA GLU A 326 11.51 8.08 -0.99
C GLU A 326 11.55 6.84 -1.90
N LEU A 327 10.79 6.84 -3.00
CA LEU A 327 10.84 5.79 -4.03
C LEU A 327 12.25 5.68 -4.64
N ALA A 328 12.84 6.81 -5.03
CA ALA A 328 14.18 6.87 -5.60
C ALA A 328 15.27 6.35 -4.63
N ARG A 329 15.09 6.51 -3.30
CA ARG A 329 16.02 6.00 -2.30
C ARG A 329 16.00 4.48 -2.19
N ARG A 330 14.87 3.83 -2.51
CA ARG A 330 14.74 2.37 -2.45
C ARG A 330 14.86 1.68 -3.81
N SER A 331 14.65 2.39 -4.92
CA SER A 331 14.68 1.82 -6.26
C SER A 331 16.09 1.46 -6.75
N SER A 332 16.17 0.55 -7.72
CA SER A 332 17.38 0.31 -8.49
C SER A 332 17.73 1.52 -9.37
N ASP A 333 18.98 1.58 -9.87
CA ASP A 333 19.47 2.71 -10.67
C ASP A 333 18.57 3.07 -11.87
N ASP A 334 17.98 2.06 -12.54
CA ASP A 334 17.04 2.24 -13.66
C ASP A 334 15.83 3.14 -13.32
N TYR A 335 15.20 2.95 -12.16
CA TYR A 335 13.97 3.67 -11.77
C TYR A 335 14.25 4.93 -10.94
N LYS A 336 15.42 4.97 -10.28
CA LYS A 336 15.86 6.11 -9.48
C LYS A 336 15.87 7.40 -10.29
N GLY A 337 16.41 7.35 -11.51
CA GLY A 337 16.45 8.49 -12.41
C GLY A 337 15.06 9.00 -12.79
N GLY A 338 14.15 8.09 -13.15
CA GLY A 338 12.77 8.42 -13.51
C GLY A 338 11.96 9.03 -12.36
N ALA A 339 12.06 8.46 -11.16
CA ALA A 339 11.35 8.98 -9.98
C ALA A 339 11.83 10.40 -9.60
N LEU A 340 13.14 10.64 -9.59
CA LEU A 340 13.69 11.98 -9.31
C LEU A 340 13.37 12.98 -10.43
N PHE A 341 13.34 12.54 -11.69
CA PHE A 341 12.90 13.36 -12.81
C PHE A 341 11.45 13.82 -12.63
N LEU A 342 10.54 12.91 -12.29
CA LEU A 342 9.14 13.24 -12.01
C LEU A 342 9.00 14.18 -10.81
N ALA A 343 9.76 13.96 -9.73
CA ALA A 343 9.78 14.85 -8.58
C ALA A 343 10.17 16.29 -8.96
N GLY A 344 11.26 16.43 -9.72
CA GLY A 344 11.76 17.72 -10.18
C GLY A 344 10.79 18.41 -11.15
N LEU A 345 10.26 17.66 -12.12
CA LEU A 345 9.31 18.17 -13.12
C LEU A 345 8.02 18.68 -12.46
N VAL A 346 7.37 17.86 -11.63
CA VAL A 346 6.10 18.23 -10.98
C VAL A 346 6.31 19.43 -10.05
N THR A 347 7.39 19.44 -9.25
CA THR A 347 7.69 20.59 -8.38
C THR A 347 7.89 21.86 -9.21
N SER A 348 8.69 21.78 -10.27
CA SER A 348 9.00 22.94 -11.12
C SER A 348 7.75 23.50 -11.80
N LEU A 349 6.91 22.64 -12.39
CA LEU A 349 5.68 23.05 -13.05
C LEU A 349 4.65 23.61 -12.07
N SER A 350 4.43 22.96 -10.93
CA SER A 350 3.46 23.40 -9.92
C SER A 350 3.79 24.79 -9.38
N PHE A 351 5.06 25.08 -9.08
CA PHE A 351 5.45 26.41 -8.58
C PHE A 351 5.42 27.50 -9.65
N ILE A 352 5.74 27.17 -10.91
CA ILE A 352 5.59 28.12 -12.04
C ILE A 352 4.12 28.45 -12.28
N ILE A 353 3.24 27.44 -12.31
CA ILE A 353 1.80 27.64 -12.49
C ILE A 353 1.23 28.44 -11.32
N HIS A 354 1.62 28.11 -10.09
CA HIS A 354 1.23 28.86 -8.89
C HIS A 354 1.61 30.34 -8.98
N LEU A 355 2.84 30.63 -9.40
CA LEU A 355 3.32 32.00 -9.61
C LEU A 355 2.49 32.75 -10.66
N GLY A 356 2.12 32.09 -11.76
CA GLY A 356 1.31 32.69 -12.82
C GLY A 356 -0.18 32.85 -12.46
N MET A 357 -0.68 32.11 -11.47
CA MET A 357 -2.06 32.28 -10.98
C MET A 357 -2.16 33.37 -9.92
N ASN A 358 -1.13 33.51 -9.08
CA ASN A 358 -1.12 34.44 -7.94
C ASN A 358 0.14 35.29 -7.97
N GLU A 359 -0.02 36.46 -8.58
CA GLU A 359 1.02 37.44 -8.83
C GLU A 359 1.43 38.19 -7.56
N THR A 360 2.15 37.52 -6.66
CA THR A 360 2.71 38.15 -5.45
C THR A 360 4.21 37.91 -5.34
N LEU A 361 4.94 38.91 -4.82
CA LEU A 361 6.38 38.80 -4.53
C LEU A 361 6.72 37.58 -3.66
N PHE A 362 5.83 37.26 -2.70
CA PHE A 362 6.03 36.11 -1.82
C PHE A 362 6.02 34.79 -2.60
N ASN A 363 5.11 34.64 -3.58
CA ASN A 363 5.06 33.46 -4.43
C ASN A 363 6.28 33.35 -5.35
N GLY A 364 6.82 34.47 -5.84
CA GLY A 364 8.05 34.49 -6.64
C GLY A 364 9.26 34.02 -5.83
N ILE A 365 9.41 34.51 -4.61
CA ILE A 365 10.44 34.04 -3.66
C ILE A 365 10.30 32.54 -3.39
N LEU A 366 9.08 32.05 -3.11
CA LEU A 366 8.84 30.61 -2.89
C LEU A 366 9.17 29.78 -4.14
N CYS A 367 8.82 30.25 -5.33
CA CYS A 367 9.14 29.62 -6.61
C CYS A 367 10.66 29.55 -6.82
N ALA A 368 11.40 30.62 -6.51
CA ALA A 368 12.86 30.63 -6.56
C ALA A 368 13.47 29.61 -5.57
N PHE A 369 12.96 29.52 -4.34
CA PHE A 369 13.40 28.51 -3.37
C PHE A 369 13.12 27.08 -3.83
N ALA A 370 11.95 26.83 -4.42
CA ALA A 370 11.63 25.54 -5.02
C ALA A 370 12.59 25.20 -6.18
N GLY A 371 12.85 26.14 -7.07
CA GLY A 371 13.82 26.00 -8.16
C GLY A 371 15.23 25.67 -7.68
N MET A 372 15.74 26.40 -6.68
CA MET A 372 17.05 26.13 -6.06
C MET A 372 17.10 24.74 -5.39
N SER A 373 16.00 24.31 -4.77
CA SER A 373 15.90 22.97 -4.17
C SER A 373 15.98 21.88 -5.24
N VAL A 374 15.32 22.08 -6.39
CA VAL A 374 15.38 21.17 -7.54
C VAL A 374 16.78 21.15 -8.18
N ILE A 375 17.45 22.31 -8.31
CA ILE A 375 18.86 22.38 -8.76
C ILE A 375 19.75 21.56 -7.82
N THR A 376 19.60 21.74 -6.52
CA THR A 376 20.39 21.03 -5.50
C THR A 376 20.17 19.52 -5.60
N LEU A 377 18.91 19.08 -5.76
CA LEU A 377 18.56 17.69 -5.97
C LEU A 377 19.17 17.12 -7.26
N GLY A 378 19.14 17.88 -8.35
CA GLY A 378 19.74 17.53 -9.64
C GLY A 378 21.26 17.39 -9.56
N TYR A 379 21.92 18.32 -8.86
CA TYR A 379 23.37 18.32 -8.65
C TYR A 379 23.84 17.12 -7.83
N ILE A 380 23.18 16.85 -6.70
CA ILE A 380 23.51 15.69 -5.82
C ILE A 380 23.40 14.37 -6.58
N ASN A 381 22.39 14.25 -7.44
CA ASN A 381 22.13 13.03 -8.21
C ASN A 381 22.79 13.02 -9.60
N LYS A 382 23.61 14.02 -9.94
CA LYS A 382 24.29 14.18 -11.24
C LYS A 382 23.34 14.12 -12.45
N SER A 383 22.09 14.58 -12.29
CA SER A 383 21.09 14.57 -13.36
C SER A 383 20.99 15.96 -14.02
N LYS A 384 21.39 16.04 -15.29
CA LYS A 384 21.31 17.27 -16.09
C LYS A 384 19.86 17.73 -16.26
N ALA A 385 18.93 16.80 -16.54
CA ALA A 385 17.52 17.11 -16.78
C ALA A 385 16.86 17.78 -15.56
N ILE A 386 17.09 17.25 -14.36
CA ILE A 386 16.53 17.83 -13.12
C ILE A 386 17.11 19.22 -12.87
N THR A 387 18.42 19.38 -13.09
CA THR A 387 19.10 20.68 -12.94
C THR A 387 18.52 21.73 -13.89
N ILE A 388 18.21 21.34 -15.13
CA ILE A 388 17.60 22.22 -16.14
C ILE A 388 16.22 22.69 -15.67
N PHE A 389 15.36 21.81 -15.15
CA PHE A 389 14.04 22.23 -14.64
C PHE A 389 14.16 23.22 -13.49
N GLY A 390 15.03 22.95 -12.52
CA GLY A 390 15.26 23.88 -11.41
C GLY A 390 15.81 25.23 -11.88
N LEU A 391 16.67 25.25 -12.90
CA LEU A 391 17.18 26.48 -13.52
C LEU A 391 16.05 27.26 -14.21
N ILE A 392 15.19 26.58 -14.97
CA ILE A 392 14.02 27.20 -15.62
C ILE A 392 13.11 27.83 -14.55
N THR A 393 12.74 27.08 -13.51
CA THR A 393 11.90 27.59 -12.41
C THR A 393 12.50 28.79 -11.71
N THR A 394 13.80 28.73 -11.37
CA THR A 394 14.50 29.85 -10.72
C THR A 394 14.57 31.07 -11.63
N THR A 395 14.78 30.86 -12.94
CA THR A 395 14.85 31.94 -13.93
C THR A 395 13.49 32.61 -14.13
N VAL A 396 12.42 31.84 -14.24
CA VAL A 396 11.04 32.36 -14.35
C VAL A 396 10.68 33.17 -13.09
N ALA A 397 10.98 32.64 -11.91
CA ALA A 397 10.77 33.35 -10.64
C ALA A 397 11.56 34.67 -10.60
N ALA A 398 12.84 34.65 -10.98
CA ALA A 398 13.66 35.85 -11.01
C ALA A 398 13.13 36.91 -11.99
N ILE A 399 12.75 36.51 -13.21
CA ILE A 399 12.18 37.45 -14.20
C ILE A 399 10.92 38.12 -13.64
N TYR A 400 10.05 37.32 -13.01
CA TYR A 400 8.82 37.80 -12.40
C TYR A 400 9.07 38.77 -11.22
N ASP A 401 9.96 38.39 -10.30
CA ASP A 401 10.31 39.24 -9.16
C ASP A 401 10.95 40.55 -9.62
N PHE A 402 11.80 40.50 -10.67
CA PHE A 402 12.37 41.71 -11.27
C PHE A 402 11.29 42.61 -11.86
N SER A 403 10.33 42.08 -12.63
CA SER A 403 9.24 42.90 -13.18
C SER A 403 8.40 43.53 -12.08
N HIS A 404 8.09 42.79 -11.02
CA HIS A 404 7.29 43.30 -9.91
C HIS A 404 8.04 44.37 -9.10
N ILE A 405 9.35 44.21 -8.90
CA ILE A 405 10.20 45.25 -8.29
C ILE A 405 10.18 46.51 -9.16
N PHE A 406 10.23 46.39 -10.49
CA PHE A 406 10.16 47.56 -11.39
C PHE A 406 8.81 48.28 -11.37
N GLU A 407 7.71 47.58 -11.06
CA GLU A 407 6.39 48.21 -10.89
C GLU A 407 6.28 48.95 -9.56
N ILE A 408 6.85 48.41 -8.48
CA ILE A 408 6.84 49.03 -7.14
C ILE A 408 7.82 50.19 -7.07
N VAL A 409 9.01 50.01 -7.65
CA VAL A 409 10.02 51.05 -7.72
C VAL A 409 9.58 52.02 -8.81
N ASP A 410 8.99 53.14 -8.40
CA ASP A 410 8.80 54.27 -9.29
C ASP A 410 10.19 54.75 -9.74
N LEU A 411 10.64 54.21 -10.88
CA LEU A 411 11.93 54.50 -11.52
C LEU A 411 12.06 55.99 -11.89
N PHE A 412 10.95 56.72 -11.89
CA PHE A 412 10.92 58.16 -12.12
C PHE A 412 10.97 58.98 -10.83
N SER A 413 10.89 58.34 -9.65
CA SER A 413 11.21 59.02 -8.40
C SER A 413 12.72 59.27 -8.32
N TRP A 414 13.13 60.50 -8.01
CA TRP A 414 14.55 60.87 -7.90
C TRP A 414 15.36 59.97 -6.94
N GLY A 415 14.69 59.37 -5.94
CA GLY A 415 15.32 58.56 -4.91
C GLY A 415 15.69 57.17 -5.40
N SER A 416 14.86 56.56 -6.27
CA SER A 416 15.18 55.26 -6.87
C SER A 416 16.38 55.37 -7.81
N LEU A 417 16.44 56.43 -8.63
CA LEU A 417 17.59 56.76 -9.48
C LEU A 417 18.88 56.96 -8.67
N ALA A 418 18.81 57.64 -7.53
CA ALA A 418 19.95 57.83 -6.64
C ALA A 418 20.45 56.50 -6.05
N VAL A 419 19.56 55.63 -5.57
CA VAL A 419 19.92 54.32 -5.02
C VAL A 419 20.50 53.39 -6.08
N ILE A 420 19.93 53.35 -7.28
CA ILE A 420 20.46 52.59 -8.42
C ILE A 420 21.85 53.08 -8.79
N GLY A 421 22.05 54.40 -8.88
CA GLY A 421 23.34 55.01 -9.17
C GLY A 421 24.41 54.63 -8.14
N VAL A 422 24.10 54.75 -6.85
CA VAL A 422 25.02 54.34 -5.76
C VAL A 422 25.33 52.84 -5.82
N SER A 423 24.32 52.00 -6.05
CA SER A 423 24.50 50.55 -6.14
C SER A 423 25.38 50.14 -7.32
N ALA A 424 25.17 50.77 -8.49
CA ALA A 424 25.99 50.53 -9.69
C ALA A 424 27.46 50.92 -9.46
N ILE A 425 27.72 52.04 -8.79
CA ILE A 425 29.09 52.46 -8.43
C ILE A 425 29.75 51.44 -7.50
N VAL A 426 29.03 50.99 -6.46
CA VAL A 426 29.56 50.01 -5.50
C VAL A 426 29.84 48.66 -6.18
N ILE A 427 28.90 48.14 -6.98
CA ILE A 427 29.07 46.88 -7.72
C ILE A 427 30.24 46.98 -8.70
N GLY A 428 30.33 48.07 -9.46
CA GLY A 428 31.44 48.34 -10.37
C GLY A 428 32.79 48.31 -9.64
N SER A 429 32.88 48.96 -8.48
CA SER A 429 34.09 48.98 -7.66
C SER A 429 34.45 47.59 -7.09
N VAL A 430 33.46 46.78 -6.70
CA VAL A 430 33.69 45.39 -6.23
C VAL A 430 34.19 44.50 -7.37
N ILE A 431 33.60 44.62 -8.57
CA ILE A 431 34.00 43.88 -9.77
C ILE A 431 35.41 44.29 -10.20
N GLU A 432 35.76 45.57 -10.19
CA GLU A 432 37.11 46.04 -10.50
C GLU A 432 38.13 45.46 -9.52
N ARG A 433 37.78 45.44 -8.22
CA ARG A 433 38.68 44.95 -7.16
C ARG A 433 38.84 43.43 -7.13
N HIS A 434 37.79 42.66 -7.44
CA HIS A 434 37.79 41.19 -7.28
C HIS A 434 37.61 40.41 -8.58
N GLY A 435 37.39 41.07 -9.72
CA GLY A 435 37.02 40.44 -10.99
C GLY A 435 38.07 39.44 -11.48
N VAL A 436 39.36 39.75 -11.31
CA VAL A 436 40.46 38.85 -11.66
C VAL A 436 40.42 37.57 -10.81
N ALA A 437 40.16 37.70 -9.50
CA ALA A 437 40.08 36.56 -8.58
C ALA A 437 38.85 35.68 -8.85
N ILE A 438 37.70 36.29 -9.18
CA ILE A 438 36.47 35.59 -9.54
C ILE A 438 36.65 34.81 -10.85
N LYS A 439 37.21 35.45 -11.88
CA LYS A 439 37.49 34.81 -13.18
C LYS A 439 38.38 33.57 -13.02
N LEU A 440 39.47 33.70 -12.26
CA LEU A 440 40.39 32.58 -12.00
C LEU A 440 39.72 31.41 -11.25
N ARG A 441 38.75 31.67 -10.35
CA ARG A 441 38.00 30.61 -9.66
C ARG A 441 36.98 29.90 -10.57
N ILE A 442 36.33 30.64 -11.45
CA ILE A 442 35.37 30.08 -12.42
C ILE A 442 36.10 29.17 -13.41
N ASP A 443 37.20 29.64 -14.01
CA ASP A 443 37.99 28.85 -14.96
C ASP A 443 38.52 27.56 -14.34
N LYS A 444 38.98 27.63 -13.08
CA LYS A 444 39.45 26.45 -12.33
C LYS A 444 38.33 25.45 -12.05
N SER A 445 37.10 25.92 -11.82
CA SER A 445 35.93 25.08 -11.57
C SER A 445 35.44 24.39 -12.85
N PHE A 446 35.44 25.11 -13.98
CA PHE A 446 35.13 24.54 -15.30
C PHE A 446 36.11 23.44 -15.69
N LYS A 447 37.42 23.69 -15.60
CA LYS A 447 38.44 22.66 -15.90
C LYS A 447 38.30 21.41 -15.03
N LYS A 448 37.89 21.57 -13.76
CA LYS A 448 37.66 20.44 -12.85
C LYS A 448 36.37 19.66 -13.15
N ALA A 449 35.35 20.34 -13.70
CA ALA A 449 34.14 19.68 -14.17
C ALA A 449 34.41 18.90 -15.46
N GLU A 450 35.18 19.50 -16.38
CA GLU A 450 35.56 18.89 -17.65
C GLU A 450 36.42 17.63 -17.47
N ALA A 451 37.38 17.64 -16.54
CA ALA A 451 38.20 16.46 -16.21
C ALA A 451 37.45 15.32 -15.48
N ARG A 452 36.16 15.51 -15.14
CA ARG A 452 35.30 14.49 -14.52
C ARG A 452 34.29 13.89 -15.50
N PHE A 453 34.20 14.45 -16.71
CA PHE A 453 33.57 13.84 -17.86
C PHE A 453 34.64 13.11 -18.68
#